data_AF-A0A378N699-F1
#
_entry.id   AF-A0A378N699-F1
#
_cell.length_a   1.000
_cell.length_b   1.000
_cell.length_c   1.000
_cell.angle_alpha   90.00
_cell.angle_beta   90.00
_cell.angle_gamma   90.00
#
_symmetry.space_group_name_H-M   'P 1'
#
loop_
_entity.id
_entity.type
_entity.pdbx_description
1 polymer ?
#
loop_
_entity_poly.entity_id
_entity_poly.type
_entity_poly.pdbx_seq_one_letter_code
_entity_poly.pdbx_strand_id
1 'polypeptide(L)' 'MPFIDENNATAINYCAVKLVETKEGKEILHDHSVRYADTYVKQEGKWRIAKRIANFMISESREIRQ' A
#
# COMPACT_ATOMS: atom_id res chain seq x y z
N MET A 1 13.75 -7.00 1.39
CA MET A 1 13.17 -7.88 0.36
C MET A 1 13.96 -9.19 0.36
N PRO A 2 13.49 -10.23 1.08
CA PRO A 2 14.12 -11.55 1.01
C PRO A 2 13.96 -12.17 -0.39
N PHE A 3 15.08 -12.60 -0.99
CA PHE A 3 15.06 -13.37 -2.23
C PHE A 3 14.69 -14.83 -1.91
N ILE A 4 13.79 -15.40 -2.71
CA ILE A 4 13.44 -16.83 -2.66
C ILE A 4 14.36 -17.60 -3.61
N ASP A 5 14.60 -17.04 -4.79
CA ASP A 5 15.55 -17.53 -5.80
C ASP A 5 16.02 -16.35 -6.68
N GLU A 6 16.70 -16.63 -7.81
CA GLU A 6 17.23 -15.62 -8.73
C GLU A 6 16.16 -14.71 -9.37
N ASN A 7 14.93 -15.22 -9.46
CA ASN A 7 13.82 -14.59 -10.18
C ASN A 7 12.61 -14.27 -9.30
N ASN A 8 12.58 -14.72 -8.03
CA ASN A 8 11.48 -14.51 -7.10
C ASN A 8 11.95 -13.93 -5.78
N ALA A 9 11.13 -13.04 -5.20
CA ALA A 9 11.40 -12.46 -3.89
C ALA A 9 10.09 -12.05 -3.19
N THR A 10 10.20 -11.74 -1.91
CA THR A 10 9.09 -11.19 -1.10
C THR A 10 9.51 -9.92 -0.37
N ALA A 11 8.54 -9.14 0.09
CA ALA A 11 8.79 -8.06 1.04
C ALA A 11 7.56 -7.76 1.89
N ILE A 12 7.81 -7.30 3.11
CA ILE A 12 6.81 -6.66 3.95
C ILE A 12 7.12 -5.17 3.98
N ASN A 13 6.14 -4.35 3.60
CA ASN A 13 6.23 -2.90 3.62
C ASN A 13 5.11 -2.31 4.48
N TYR A 14 5.43 -1.29 5.27
CA TYR A 14 4.46 -0.52 6.03
C TYR A 14 4.30 0.85 5.37
N CYS A 15 3.05 1.26 5.12
CA CYS A 15 2.73 2.49 4.41
C CYS A 15 1.63 3.24 5.18
N ALA A 16 1.79 4.56 5.29
CA ALA A 16 0.71 5.46 5.67
C ALA A 16 0.08 6.02 4.39
N VAL A 17 -1.21 5.79 4.20
CA VAL A 17 -1.97 6.24 3.03
C VAL A 17 -2.95 7.31 3.47
N LYS A 18 -2.90 8.47 2.81
CA LYS A 18 -3.85 9.57 3.01
C LYS A 18 -4.61 9.79 1.70
N LEU A 19 -5.92 9.62 1.74
CA LEU A 19 -6.82 9.87 0.60
C LEU A 19 -7.74 11.04 0.96
N VAL A 20 -7.92 11.97 0.04
CA VAL A 20 -8.86 13.09 0.22
C VAL A 20 -10.03 12.89 -0.74
N GLU A 21 -11.24 12.82 -0.20
CA GLU A 21 -12.50 12.75 -0.94
C GLU A 21 -13.28 14.06 -0.74
N THR A 22 -13.89 14.60 -1.80
CA THR A 22 -14.88 15.67 -1.68
C THR A 22 -16.28 15.07 -1.67
N LYS A 23 -17.00 15.24 -0.56
CA LYS A 23 -18.37 14.73 -0.37
C LYS A 23 -19.27 15.81 0.19
N GLU A 24 -20.35 16.13 -0.51
CA GLU A 24 -21.33 17.16 -0.10
C GLU A 24 -20.69 18.54 0.21
N GLY A 25 -19.67 18.92 -0.58
CA GLY A 25 -18.94 20.19 -0.40
C GLY A 25 -17.94 20.19 0.76
N LYS A 26 -17.76 19.06 1.46
CA LYS A 26 -16.76 18.88 2.52
C LYS A 26 -15.60 18.03 2.02
N GLU A 27 -14.39 18.33 2.49
CA GLU A 27 -13.23 17.47 2.29
C GLU A 27 -13.10 16.46 3.44
N ILE A 28 -13.07 15.18 3.10
CA ILE A 28 -12.88 14.08 4.04
C ILE A 28 -11.50 13.47 3.80
N LEU A 29 -10.68 13.40 4.84
CA LEU A 29 -9.44 12.64 4.86
C LEU A 29 -9.73 11.22 5.32
N HIS A 30 -9.36 10.23 4.51
CA HIS A 30 -9.19 8.85 4.92
C HIS A 30 -7.72 8.58 5.21
N ASP A 31 -7.42 8.12 6.43
CA ASP A 31 -6.07 7.80 6.87
C ASP A 31 -5.97 6.30 7.13
N HIS A 32 -5.03 5.65 6.46
CA HIS A 32 -4.84 4.22 6.57
C HIS A 32 -3.39 3.87 6.91
N SER A 33 -3.21 3.05 7.94
CA SER A 33 -1.95 2.34 8.19
C SER A 33 -2.04 0.96 7.54
N VAL A 34 -1.22 0.72 6.51
CA VAL A 34 -1.30 -0.47 5.67
C VAL A 34 -0.01 -1.27 5.76
N ARG A 35 -0.14 -2.60 5.94
CA ARG A 35 0.95 -3.56 5.78
C ARG A 35 0.77 -4.31 4.47
N TYR A 36 1.63 -4.02 3.50
CA TYR A 36 1.72 -4.76 2.25
C TYR A 36 2.59 -6.00 2.43
N ALA A 37 2.06 -7.15 2.00
CA ALA A 37 2.83 -8.36 1.79
C ALA A 37 2.94 -8.59 0.27
N ASP A 38 4.11 -8.31 -0.27
CA ASP A 38 4.37 -8.33 -1.71
C ASP A 38 5.17 -9.58 -2.11
N THR A 39 4.81 -10.17 -3.24
CA THR A 39 5.67 -11.08 -4.00
C THR A 39 6.16 -10.38 -5.25
N TYR A 40 7.39 -10.67 -5.65
CA TYR A 40 8.04 -10.07 -6.80
C TYR A 40 8.54 -11.13 -7.75
N VAL A 41 8.48 -10.80 -9.04
CA VAL A 41 9.08 -11.58 -10.12
C VAL A 41 10.07 -10.71 -10.89
N LYS A 42 11.21 -11.26 -11.26
CA LYS A 42 12.18 -10.62 -12.15
C LYS A 42 11.84 -10.95 -13.59
N GLN A 43 11.42 -9.94 -14.35
CA GLN A 43 11.09 -10.05 -15.77
C GLN A 43 11.95 -9.05 -16.54
N GLU A 44 12.64 -9.54 -17.58
CA GLU A 44 13.51 -8.71 -18.43
C GLU A 44 14.58 -7.94 -17.60
N GLY A 45 15.13 -8.62 -16.59
CA GLY A 45 16.12 -8.03 -15.69
C GLY A 45 15.56 -7.05 -14.65
N LYS A 46 14.26 -6.75 -14.64
CA LYS A 46 13.62 -5.81 -13.71
C LYS A 46 12.69 -6.52 -12.74
N TRP A 47 12.76 -6.14 -11.46
CA TRP A 47 11.81 -6.61 -10.45
C TRP A 47 10.47 -5.91 -10.59
N ARG A 48 9.38 -6.69 -10.60
CA ARG A 48 8.00 -6.21 -10.66
C ARG A 48 7.20 -6.83 -9.51
N ILE A 49 6.19 -6.12 -9.01
CA ILE A 49 5.24 -6.70 -8.05
C ILE A 49 4.37 -7.69 -8.81
N ALA A 50 4.48 -8.97 -8.46
CA ALA A 50 3.65 -10.04 -9.02
C ALA A 50 2.31 -10.15 -8.28
N LYS A 51 2.34 -9.99 -6.95
CA LYS A 51 1.15 -9.97 -6.09
C LYS A 51 1.37 -9.01 -4.93
N ARG A 52 0.32 -8.30 -4.54
CA ARG A 52 0.26 -7.48 -3.33
C ARG A 52 -0.96 -7.84 -2.51
N ILE A 53 -0.76 -8.16 -1.24
CA ILE A 53 -1.84 -8.27 -0.25
C ILE A 53 -1.77 -7.03 0.64
N ALA A 54 -2.79 -6.18 0.55
CA ALA A 54 -2.92 -4.98 1.37
C ALA A 54 -3.70 -5.29 2.66
N ASN A 55 -3.02 -5.29 3.80
CA ASN A 55 -3.66 -5.44 5.09
C ASN A 55 -3.84 -4.05 5.71
N PHE A 56 -5.07 -3.55 5.70
CA PHE A 56 -5.42 -2.28 6.35
C PHE A 56 -5.53 -2.53 7.85
N MET A 57 -4.57 -2.03 8.60
CA MET A 57 -4.45 -2.27 10.04
C MET A 57 -5.23 -1.23 10.85
N ILE A 58 -5.16 0.03 10.41
CA ILE A 58 -5.90 1.16 10.96
C ILE A 58 -6.55 1.87 9.79
N SER A 59 -7.82 2.21 9.92
CA SER A 59 -8.58 2.96 8.92
C SER A 59 -9.45 3.98 9.65
N GLU A 60 -9.15 5.24 9.46
CA GLU A 60 -9.87 6.36 10.07
C GLU A 60 -10.38 7.30 8.98
N SER A 61 -11.45 8.03 9.28
CA SER A 61 -11.98 9.05 8.37
C SER A 61 -12.41 10.26 9.17
N ARG A 62 -12.01 11.44 8.72
CA ARG A 62 -12.35 12.71 9.37
C ARG A 62 -12.53 13.82 8.35
N GLU A 63 -13.40 14.77 8.66
CA GLU A 63 -13.45 16.03 7.93
C GLU A 63 -12.12 16.78 8.09
N ILE A 64 -11.60 17.33 7.01
CA ILE A 64 -10.44 18.22 7.03
C ILE A 64 -10.93 19.58 7.50
N ARG A 65 -10.60 19.92 8.75
CA ARG A 65 -10.80 21.28 9.26
C ARG A 65 -9.52 22.06 8.99
N GLN A 66 -9.62 23.12 8.18
CA GLN A 66 -8.54 24.08 7.96
C GLN A 66 -8.41 25.01 9.17
#